data_AF-A0A7R9VYJ8-F1
#
_entry.id   AF-A0A7R9VYJ8-F1
#
_cell.length_a   1.000
_cell.length_b   1.000
_cell.length_c   1.000
_cell.angle_alpha   90.00
_cell.angle_beta   90.00
_cell.angle_gamma   90.00
#
_symmetry.space_group_name_H-M   'P 1'
#
loop_
_entity.id
_entity.type
_entity.pdbx_description
1 polymer ?
#
loop_
_entity_poly.entity_id
_entity_poly.type
_entity_poly.pdbx_seq_one_letter_code
_entity_poly.pdbx_strand_id
1 'polypeptide(L)'
;MGRKLKKGKAGNAAQYLPRTQAVRKLQLRLSEFRRLCILKGVHPREPKKKAHGANKTYYHIKDINFLMHEPLLQTFRDLKVYDRKIRKAAAKQNAELAERLKNLKPGYKLDHLVKERYPSFLDALRDLDDPLTLVHLFATLPAEKRHGIPRNAVALARRLSMEFNAYVVRARALRRVFVSIKGFYYQAEIMGQAVTWLVPHQLAQVLPTDVDYRVMLTFLEFYSTMLQFINFKLYHTLGLRYPPSLDKSMEDAAQELSAIMEDLAGVRSAVEGQVEEQSKQLAALTAAEGEKKAA
;
A
#
# COMPACT_ATOMS: atom_id res chain seq x y z
N MET A 1 -26.01 -38.64 30.44
CA MET A 1 -26.83 -38.32 29.24
C MET A 1 -26.66 -36.85 28.89
N GLY A 2 -25.87 -36.50 27.86
CA GLY A 2 -25.65 -35.11 27.47
C GLY A 2 -26.91 -34.46 26.88
N ARG A 3 -27.18 -33.18 27.20
CA ARG A 3 -28.30 -32.40 26.63
C ARG A 3 -28.27 -32.44 25.10
N LYS A 4 -29.42 -32.75 24.46
CA LYS A 4 -29.58 -32.72 23.00
C LYS A 4 -29.13 -31.37 22.43
N LEU A 5 -28.16 -31.38 21.53
CA LEU A 5 -27.64 -30.20 20.87
C LEU A 5 -28.71 -29.60 19.94
N LYS A 6 -28.93 -28.28 20.03
CA LYS A 6 -29.84 -27.57 19.12
C LYS A 6 -29.30 -27.64 17.68
N LYS A 7 -30.20 -27.87 16.71
CA LYS A 7 -29.88 -27.90 15.27
C LYS A 7 -29.15 -26.61 14.87
N GLY A 8 -28.02 -26.75 14.16
CA GLY A 8 -27.19 -25.62 13.72
C GLY A 8 -26.12 -25.14 14.70
N LYS A 9 -26.09 -25.65 15.94
CA LYS A 9 -25.03 -25.30 16.93
C LYS A 9 -23.76 -26.16 16.85
N ALA A 10 -23.72 -27.16 15.97
CA ALA A 10 -22.57 -28.05 15.78
C ALA A 10 -22.26 -28.30 14.29
N GLY A 11 -20.98 -28.51 13.97
CA GLY A 11 -20.49 -28.80 12.61
C GLY A 11 -20.32 -27.56 11.73
N ASN A 12 -20.36 -27.76 10.40
CA ASN A 12 -20.13 -26.70 9.40
C ASN A 12 -21.05 -25.47 9.60
N ALA A 13 -22.29 -25.66 10.06
CA ALA A 13 -23.20 -24.56 10.33
C ALA A 13 -22.70 -23.61 11.44
N ALA A 14 -21.87 -24.10 12.36
CA ALA A 14 -21.28 -23.31 13.43
C ALA A 14 -19.91 -22.72 13.07
N GLN A 15 -19.33 -23.07 11.92
CA GLN A 15 -18.00 -22.56 11.49
C GLN A 15 -18.09 -21.40 10.50
N TYR A 16 -19.22 -21.28 9.79
CA TYR A 16 -19.42 -20.31 8.73
C TYR A 16 -20.58 -19.38 9.05
N LEU A 17 -20.40 -18.11 8.69
CA LEU A 17 -21.37 -17.04 8.88
C LEU A 17 -21.69 -16.39 7.53
N PRO A 18 -22.97 -16.19 7.17
CA PRO A 18 -23.33 -15.48 5.95
C PRO A 18 -22.98 -13.98 6.07
N ARG A 19 -22.64 -13.35 4.93
CA ARG A 19 -22.24 -11.93 4.85
C ARG A 19 -23.17 -10.98 5.61
N THR A 20 -24.49 -11.15 5.51
CA THR A 20 -25.46 -10.28 6.17
C THR A 20 -25.37 -10.36 7.70
N GLN A 21 -25.11 -11.54 8.26
CA GLN A 21 -24.92 -11.71 9.69
C GLN A 21 -23.55 -11.17 10.13
N ALA A 22 -22.49 -11.34 9.32
CA ALA A 22 -21.17 -10.76 9.59
C ALA A 22 -21.21 -9.23 9.70
N VAL A 23 -21.87 -8.58 8.74
CA VAL A 23 -22.06 -7.11 8.72
C VAL A 23 -22.84 -6.64 9.95
N ARG A 24 -23.91 -7.34 10.32
CA ARG A 24 -24.70 -7.02 11.53
C ARG A 24 -23.87 -7.20 12.81
N LYS A 25 -23.05 -8.26 12.90
CA LYS A 25 -22.20 -8.54 14.05
C LYS A 25 -21.13 -7.46 14.25
N LEU A 26 -20.49 -7.00 13.18
CA LEU A 26 -19.46 -5.95 13.21
C LEU A 26 -20.04 -4.52 13.31
N GLN A 27 -21.35 -4.36 13.11
CA GLN A 27 -22.06 -3.07 13.12
C GLN A 27 -21.58 -2.05 12.07
N LEU A 28 -21.07 -2.55 10.94
CA LEU A 28 -20.55 -1.77 9.82
C LEU A 28 -21.57 -1.61 8.69
N ARG A 29 -21.33 -0.67 7.77
CA ARG A 29 -22.01 -0.66 6.46
C ARG A 29 -21.40 -1.71 5.53
N LEU A 30 -22.12 -2.08 4.46
CA LEU A 30 -21.63 -3.09 3.52
C LEU A 30 -20.34 -2.68 2.80
N SER A 31 -20.19 -1.40 2.43
CA SER A 31 -18.98 -0.86 1.80
C SER A 31 -17.78 -0.89 2.74
N GLU A 32 -17.97 -0.47 3.99
CA GLU A 32 -16.95 -0.49 5.05
C GLU A 32 -16.52 -1.92 5.38
N PHE A 33 -17.48 -2.86 5.44
CA PHE A 33 -17.19 -4.27 5.63
C PHE A 33 -16.32 -4.85 4.51
N ARG A 34 -16.64 -4.56 3.24
CA ARG A 34 -15.82 -4.99 2.09
C ARG A 34 -14.41 -4.44 2.18
N ARG A 35 -14.27 -3.14 2.50
CA ARG A 35 -12.98 -2.49 2.68
C ARG A 35 -12.16 -3.15 3.79
N LEU A 36 -12.75 -3.37 4.96
CA LEU A 36 -12.08 -4.02 6.08
C LEU A 36 -11.63 -5.44 5.72
N CYS A 37 -12.47 -6.19 4.99
CA CYS A 37 -12.11 -7.53 4.52
C CYS A 37 -10.89 -7.51 3.59
N ILE A 38 -10.82 -6.55 2.66
CA ILE A 38 -9.68 -6.39 1.75
C ILE A 38 -8.40 -6.03 2.52
N LEU A 39 -8.50 -5.03 3.40
CA LEU A 39 -7.38 -4.55 4.22
C LEU A 39 -6.81 -5.64 5.15
N LYS A 40 -7.64 -6.56 5.64
CA LYS A 40 -7.18 -7.70 6.46
C LYS A 40 -6.96 -9.00 5.69
N GLY A 41 -7.33 -9.08 4.41
CA GLY A 41 -7.17 -10.31 3.61
C GLY A 41 -8.21 -11.40 3.94
N VAL A 42 -9.36 -11.02 4.49
CA VAL A 42 -10.46 -11.96 4.78
C VAL A 42 -11.28 -12.19 3.51
N HIS A 43 -11.16 -13.39 2.96
CA HIS A 43 -11.87 -13.80 1.75
C HIS A 43 -13.12 -14.63 2.07
N PRO A 44 -14.16 -14.58 1.23
CA PRO A 44 -15.29 -15.50 1.35
C PRO A 44 -14.83 -16.93 1.11
N ARG A 45 -15.45 -17.88 1.81
CA ARG A 45 -15.18 -19.32 1.68
C ARG A 45 -16.45 -20.07 1.28
N GLU A 46 -16.29 -21.13 0.49
CA GLU A 46 -17.40 -22.00 0.12
C GLU A 46 -17.48 -23.22 1.06
N PRO A 47 -18.48 -23.30 1.95
CA PRO A 47 -18.63 -24.45 2.82
C PRO A 47 -19.21 -25.64 2.04
N LYS A 48 -18.73 -26.86 2.36
CA LYS A 48 -19.22 -28.11 1.78
C LYS A 48 -20.74 -28.31 1.95
N LYS A 49 -21.30 -27.82 3.07
CA LYS A 49 -22.75 -27.83 3.33
C LYS A 49 -23.22 -26.39 3.60
N LYS A 50 -24.00 -25.82 2.66
CA LYS A 50 -24.50 -24.44 2.72
C LYS A 50 -25.82 -24.38 3.51
N ALA A 51 -25.74 -24.08 4.81
CA ALA A 51 -26.90 -24.12 5.72
C ALA A 51 -28.00 -23.06 5.44
N HIS A 52 -27.64 -21.92 4.83
CA HIS A 52 -28.56 -20.78 4.61
C HIS A 52 -28.89 -20.53 3.13
N GLY A 53 -28.59 -21.49 2.24
CA GLY A 53 -28.80 -21.42 0.80
C GLY A 53 -27.52 -21.24 -0.01
N ALA A 54 -27.57 -21.59 -1.30
CA ALA A 54 -26.41 -21.57 -2.21
C ALA A 54 -25.97 -20.17 -2.63
N ASN A 55 -26.92 -19.23 -2.75
CA ASN A 55 -26.70 -17.88 -3.30
C ASN A 55 -26.10 -16.88 -2.29
N LYS A 56 -25.58 -17.36 -1.16
CA LYS A 56 -25.01 -16.51 -0.11
C LYS A 56 -23.52 -16.71 -0.03
N THR A 57 -22.81 -15.60 0.19
CA THR A 57 -21.38 -15.64 0.51
C THR A 57 -21.20 -15.90 2.00
N TYR A 58 -20.31 -16.84 2.32
CA TYR A 58 -20.01 -17.26 3.68
C TYR A 58 -18.58 -16.86 4.05
N TYR A 59 -18.38 -16.56 5.32
CA TYR A 59 -17.08 -16.24 5.92
C TYR A 59 -16.86 -17.15 7.12
N HIS A 60 -15.61 -17.41 7.50
CA HIS A 60 -15.35 -18.13 8.74
C HIS A 60 -15.63 -17.27 9.96
N ILE A 61 -16.22 -17.88 10.99
CA ILE A 61 -16.48 -17.19 12.25
C ILE A 61 -15.19 -16.75 12.93
N LYS A 62 -14.12 -17.54 12.82
CA LYS A 62 -12.79 -17.18 13.35
C LYS A 62 -12.28 -15.87 12.74
N ASP A 63 -12.35 -15.73 11.42
CA ASP A 63 -11.92 -14.53 10.72
C ASP A 63 -12.78 -13.31 11.11
N ILE A 64 -14.10 -13.49 11.21
CA ILE A 64 -15.00 -12.41 11.67
C ILE A 64 -14.69 -12.02 13.11
N ASN A 65 -14.37 -12.98 13.98
CA ASN A 65 -13.98 -12.66 15.36
C ASN A 65 -12.65 -11.92 15.41
N PHE A 66 -11.70 -12.28 14.56
CA PHE A 66 -10.43 -11.56 14.42
C PHE A 66 -10.67 -10.10 13.99
N LEU A 67 -11.59 -9.87 13.05
CA LEU A 67 -12.01 -8.51 12.64
C LEU A 67 -12.66 -7.69 13.77
N MET A 68 -13.21 -8.31 14.81
CA MET A 68 -13.82 -7.56 15.93
C MET A 68 -12.78 -6.84 16.80
N HIS A 69 -11.56 -7.36 16.85
CA HIS A 69 -10.47 -6.82 17.67
C HIS A 69 -9.58 -5.84 16.90
N GLU A 70 -9.98 -5.49 15.68
CA GLU A 70 -9.19 -4.68 14.79
C GLU A 70 -9.40 -3.17 15.06
N PRO A 71 -8.33 -2.35 15.16
CA PRO A 71 -8.44 -0.94 15.54
C PRO A 71 -9.09 -0.03 14.48
N LEU A 72 -9.01 -0.34 13.17
CA LEU A 72 -9.76 0.38 12.14
C LEU A 72 -11.28 0.26 12.32
N LEU A 73 -11.76 -0.76 13.03
CA LEU A 73 -13.18 -0.84 13.40
C LEU A 73 -13.62 0.39 14.21
N GLN A 74 -12.76 0.86 15.13
CA GLN A 74 -13.03 2.06 15.91
C GLN A 74 -12.97 3.32 15.03
N THR A 75 -12.00 3.42 14.13
CA THR A 75 -11.89 4.58 13.22
C THR A 75 -13.08 4.66 12.26
N PHE A 76 -13.61 3.53 11.78
CA PHE A 76 -14.85 3.53 10.98
C PHE A 76 -16.07 3.98 11.78
N ARG A 77 -16.15 3.65 13.07
CA ARG A 77 -17.21 4.16 13.96
C ARG A 77 -17.07 5.67 14.16
N ASP A 78 -15.86 6.16 14.34
CA ASP A 78 -15.59 7.60 14.48
C ASP A 78 -15.94 8.36 13.20
N LEU A 79 -15.59 7.81 12.02
CA LEU A 79 -15.99 8.33 10.72
C LEU A 79 -17.52 8.37 10.54
N LYS A 80 -18.24 7.35 11.04
CA LYS A 80 -19.71 7.33 11.00
C LYS A 80 -20.32 8.40 11.90
N VAL A 81 -19.73 8.66 13.07
CA VAL A 81 -20.14 9.75 13.98
C VAL A 81 -19.84 11.10 13.35
N TYR A 82 -18.66 11.24 12.73
CA TYR A 82 -18.25 12.41 11.97
C TYR A 82 -19.24 12.75 10.84
N ASP A 83 -19.58 11.77 10.00
CA ASP A 83 -20.58 11.93 8.93
C ASP A 83 -21.92 12.44 9.48
N ARG A 84 -22.34 11.91 10.64
CA ARG A 84 -23.58 12.33 11.30
C ARG A 84 -23.50 13.77 11.80
N LYS A 85 -22.35 14.18 12.39
CA LYS A 85 -22.12 15.55 12.84
C LYS A 85 -22.14 16.53 11.67
N ILE A 86 -21.49 16.20 10.56
CA ILE A 86 -21.52 17.03 9.34
C ILE A 86 -22.94 17.15 8.79
N ARG A 87 -23.68 16.04 8.66
CA ARG A 87 -25.07 16.09 8.20
C ARG A 87 -25.95 16.94 9.11
N LYS A 88 -25.74 16.86 10.43
CA LYS A 88 -26.47 17.68 11.42
C LYS A 88 -26.12 19.16 11.29
N ALA A 89 -24.86 19.51 11.06
CA ALA A 89 -24.43 20.88 10.83
C ALA A 89 -25.02 21.45 9.53
N ALA A 90 -24.96 20.67 8.45
CA ALA A 90 -25.53 21.03 7.15
C ALA A 90 -27.05 21.20 7.23
N ALA A 91 -27.77 20.32 7.92
CA ALA A 91 -29.21 20.43 8.13
C ALA A 91 -29.61 21.69 8.94
N LYS A 92 -28.70 22.18 9.80
CA LYS A 92 -28.87 23.42 10.57
C LYS A 92 -28.35 24.67 9.83
N GLN A 93 -27.89 24.52 8.58
CA GLN A 93 -27.28 25.58 7.77
C GLN A 93 -26.12 26.33 8.46
N ASN A 94 -25.42 25.69 9.41
CA ASN A 94 -24.25 26.30 10.05
C ASN A 94 -23.00 25.97 9.24
N ALA A 95 -22.60 26.89 8.37
CA ALA A 95 -21.46 26.73 7.46
C ALA A 95 -20.11 26.69 8.20
N GLU A 96 -19.90 27.60 9.16
CA GLU A 96 -18.65 27.70 9.94
C GLU A 96 -18.34 26.41 10.70
N LEU A 97 -19.35 25.86 11.39
CA LEU A 97 -19.20 24.62 12.12
C LEU A 97 -18.92 23.45 11.17
N ALA A 98 -19.54 23.44 9.98
CA ALA A 98 -19.29 22.41 8.97
C ALA A 98 -17.85 22.48 8.44
N GLU A 99 -17.29 23.66 8.21
CA GLU A 99 -15.89 23.81 7.79
C GLU A 99 -14.91 23.40 8.87
N ARG A 100 -15.14 23.82 10.12
CA ARG A 100 -14.33 23.36 11.26
C ARG A 100 -14.33 21.84 11.39
N LEU A 101 -15.49 21.21 11.22
CA LEU A 101 -15.60 19.76 11.21
C LEU A 101 -14.88 19.14 10.01
N LYS A 102 -14.94 19.72 8.80
CA LYS A 102 -14.20 19.20 7.63
C LYS A 102 -12.69 19.05 7.92
N ASN A 103 -12.10 20.03 8.59
CA ASN A 103 -10.67 20.02 8.94
C ASN A 103 -10.32 18.96 10.01
N LEU A 104 -11.28 18.57 10.84
CA LEU A 104 -11.11 17.56 11.89
C LEU A 104 -11.45 16.13 11.42
N LYS A 105 -11.33 15.85 10.12
CA LYS A 105 -11.62 14.52 9.58
C LYS A 105 -10.67 13.48 10.19
N PRO A 106 -11.19 12.44 10.86
CA PRO A 106 -10.33 11.40 11.41
C PRO A 106 -9.69 10.61 10.26
N GLY A 107 -8.36 10.56 10.25
CA GLY A 107 -7.58 9.68 9.38
C GLY A 107 -7.27 8.37 10.08
N TYR A 108 -6.97 7.33 9.30
CA TYR A 108 -6.39 6.09 9.81
C TYR A 108 -5.11 5.78 9.05
N LYS A 109 -4.25 4.98 9.67
CA LYS A 109 -3.01 4.47 9.08
C LYS A 109 -3.14 2.96 8.85
N LEU A 110 -2.43 2.45 7.85
CA LEU A 110 -2.41 1.02 7.50
C LEU A 110 -1.10 0.33 7.91
N ASP A 111 -0.19 1.06 8.54
CA ASP A 111 1.16 0.63 8.87
C ASP A 111 1.20 -0.66 9.71
N HIS A 112 0.30 -0.77 10.69
CA HIS A 112 0.20 -1.97 11.53
C HIS A 112 -0.29 -3.18 10.71
N LEU A 113 -1.16 -2.97 9.72
CA LEU A 113 -1.64 -4.06 8.86
C LEU A 113 -0.54 -4.66 8.02
N VAL A 114 0.33 -3.82 7.45
CA VAL A 114 1.45 -4.28 6.62
C VAL A 114 2.40 -5.11 7.48
N LYS A 115 2.73 -4.64 8.68
CA LYS A 115 3.62 -5.35 9.62
C LYS A 115 3.04 -6.66 10.15
N GLU A 116 1.73 -6.69 10.44
CA GLU A 116 1.05 -7.92 10.85
C GLU A 116 0.98 -8.96 9.73
N ARG A 117 0.79 -8.51 8.48
CA ARG A 117 0.68 -9.41 7.32
C ARG A 117 2.04 -9.93 6.85
N TYR A 118 3.07 -9.09 6.92
CA TYR A 118 4.42 -9.40 6.47
C TYR A 118 5.41 -9.22 7.63
N PRO A 119 5.63 -10.28 8.44
CA PRO A 119 6.54 -10.20 9.58
C PRO A 119 8.00 -10.03 9.13
N SER A 120 8.35 -10.67 8.01
CA SER A 120 9.66 -10.55 7.36
C SER A 120 9.59 -9.70 6.10
N PHE A 121 10.69 -9.03 5.80
CA PHE A 121 10.83 -8.29 4.55
C PHE A 121 10.85 -9.21 3.32
N LEU A 122 11.41 -10.41 3.44
CA LEU A 122 11.40 -11.39 2.34
C LEU A 122 9.96 -11.83 2.00
N ASP A 123 9.08 -11.94 2.99
CA ASP A 123 7.68 -12.26 2.76
C ASP A 123 6.97 -11.14 2.00
N ALA A 124 7.28 -9.88 2.32
CA ALA A 124 6.77 -8.73 1.58
C ALA A 124 7.29 -8.69 0.12
N LEU A 125 8.54 -9.08 -0.11
CA LEU A 125 9.12 -9.15 -1.47
C LEU A 125 8.49 -10.25 -2.33
N ARG A 126 8.09 -11.37 -1.72
CA ARG A 126 7.43 -12.48 -2.45
C ARG A 126 6.06 -12.11 -2.99
N ASP A 127 5.33 -11.26 -2.27
CA ASP A 127 4.01 -10.78 -2.67
C ASP A 127 4.06 -9.47 -3.48
N LEU A 128 5.25 -9.02 -3.91
CA LEU A 128 5.45 -7.69 -4.51
C LEU A 128 4.92 -7.55 -5.95
N ASP A 129 4.75 -8.67 -6.65
CA ASP A 129 4.29 -8.74 -8.04
C ASP A 129 2.92 -8.03 -8.25
N ASP A 130 1.93 -8.38 -7.43
CA ASP A 130 0.57 -7.82 -7.49
C ASP A 130 0.52 -6.31 -7.17
N PRO A 131 1.13 -5.81 -6.06
CA PRO A 131 1.28 -4.39 -5.78
C PRO A 131 1.89 -3.60 -6.94
N LEU A 132 2.98 -4.10 -7.53
CA LEU A 132 3.66 -3.40 -8.62
C LEU A 132 2.78 -3.32 -9.87
N THR A 133 2.13 -4.41 -10.27
CA THR A 133 1.24 -4.39 -11.43
C THR A 133 0.08 -3.40 -11.26
N LEU A 134 -0.53 -3.38 -10.07
CA LEU A 134 -1.65 -2.48 -9.79
C LEU A 134 -1.22 -1.01 -9.76
N VAL A 135 -0.08 -0.70 -9.13
CA VAL A 135 0.44 0.67 -9.07
C VAL A 135 0.80 1.18 -10.46
N HIS A 136 1.45 0.36 -11.30
CA HIS A 136 1.74 0.74 -12.69
C HIS A 136 0.47 0.93 -13.52
N LEU A 137 -0.56 0.11 -13.31
CA LEU A 137 -1.87 0.32 -13.95
C LEU A 137 -2.44 1.69 -13.58
N PHE A 138 -2.56 2.00 -12.29
CA PHE A 138 -3.10 3.29 -11.83
C PHE A 138 -2.23 4.49 -12.23
N ALA A 139 -0.92 4.31 -12.44
CA ALA A 139 -0.05 5.37 -12.93
C ALA A 139 -0.36 5.76 -14.40
N THR A 140 -0.83 4.80 -15.21
CA THR A 140 -1.25 5.02 -16.61
C THR A 140 -2.70 5.50 -16.76
N LEU A 141 -3.56 5.26 -15.77
CA LEU A 141 -4.97 5.62 -15.84
C LEU A 141 -5.19 7.14 -15.68
N PRO A 142 -6.12 7.74 -16.46
CA PRO A 142 -6.52 9.12 -16.26
C PRO A 142 -7.32 9.29 -14.97
N ALA A 143 -7.11 10.42 -14.28
CA ALA A 143 -7.85 10.75 -13.06
C ALA A 143 -9.25 11.27 -13.41
N GLU A 144 -10.21 10.36 -13.59
CA GLU A 144 -11.59 10.70 -13.94
C GLU A 144 -12.52 10.71 -12.72
N LYS A 145 -13.27 11.81 -12.57
CA LYS A 145 -14.26 11.97 -11.49
C LYS A 145 -15.44 10.99 -11.60
N ARG A 146 -15.82 10.60 -12.82
CA ARG A 146 -16.97 9.72 -13.09
C ARG A 146 -16.80 8.34 -12.45
N HIS A 147 -15.58 7.80 -12.51
CA HIS A 147 -15.22 6.50 -11.96
C HIS A 147 -14.74 6.58 -10.50
N GLY A 148 -14.68 7.78 -9.92
CA GLY A 148 -14.31 8.00 -8.53
C GLY A 148 -12.81 7.83 -8.24
N ILE A 149 -11.95 7.95 -9.25
CA ILE A 149 -10.50 7.83 -9.12
C ILE A 149 -9.93 9.19 -8.68
N PRO A 150 -9.35 9.30 -7.47
CA PRO A 150 -8.80 10.57 -7.00
C PRO A 150 -7.44 10.85 -7.63
N ARG A 151 -7.21 12.11 -8.02
CA ARG A 151 -5.92 12.59 -8.56
C ARG A 151 -4.74 12.25 -7.65
N ASN A 152 -4.93 12.40 -6.34
CA ASN A 152 -3.89 12.12 -5.35
C ASN A 152 -3.43 10.65 -5.37
N ALA A 153 -4.33 9.70 -5.62
CA ALA A 153 -3.95 8.29 -5.67
C ALA A 153 -3.16 7.97 -6.95
N VAL A 154 -3.54 8.57 -8.08
CA VAL A 154 -2.81 8.43 -9.35
C VAL A 154 -1.40 9.04 -9.25
N ALA A 155 -1.30 10.24 -8.69
CA ALA A 155 -0.01 10.91 -8.47
C ALA A 155 0.90 10.09 -7.54
N LEU A 156 0.34 9.56 -6.44
CA LEU A 156 1.08 8.70 -5.52
C LEU A 156 1.54 7.41 -6.21
N ALA A 157 0.66 6.76 -7.01
CA ALA A 157 1.01 5.56 -7.76
C ALA A 157 2.13 5.82 -8.77
N ARG A 158 2.08 6.94 -9.51
CA ARG A 158 3.13 7.37 -10.43
C ARG A 158 4.47 7.53 -9.70
N ARG A 159 4.47 8.30 -8.61
CA ARG A 159 5.66 8.51 -7.78
C ARG A 159 6.25 7.18 -7.28
N LEU A 160 5.43 6.30 -6.68
CA LEU A 160 5.92 5.01 -6.16
C LEU A 160 6.47 4.10 -7.26
N SER A 161 5.84 4.10 -8.45
CA SER A 161 6.32 3.32 -9.60
C SER A 161 7.70 3.81 -10.05
N MET A 162 7.92 5.13 -10.07
CA MET A 162 9.19 5.73 -10.47
C MET A 162 10.28 5.52 -9.44
N GLU A 163 9.98 5.69 -8.15
CA GLU A 163 10.90 5.36 -7.05
C GLU A 163 11.37 3.89 -7.16
N PHE A 164 10.45 2.96 -7.42
CA PHE A 164 10.80 1.55 -7.59
C PHE A 164 11.66 1.31 -8.85
N ASN A 165 11.31 1.90 -9.98
CA ASN A 165 12.08 1.75 -11.22
C ASN A 165 13.48 2.35 -11.08
N ALA A 166 13.63 3.51 -10.42
CA ALA A 166 14.91 4.13 -10.13
C ALA A 166 15.80 3.21 -9.25
N TYR A 167 15.21 2.57 -8.23
CA TYR A 167 15.91 1.55 -7.45
C TYR A 167 16.40 0.39 -8.33
N VAL A 168 15.55 -0.18 -9.18
CA VAL A 168 15.91 -1.33 -10.04
C VAL A 168 17.05 -0.97 -11.00
N VAL A 169 17.00 0.22 -11.61
CA VAL A 169 18.07 0.73 -12.49
C VAL A 169 19.37 0.91 -11.71
N ARG A 170 19.30 1.54 -10.53
CA ARG A 170 20.48 1.82 -9.69
C ARG A 170 21.13 0.55 -9.16
N ALA A 171 20.34 -0.42 -8.74
CA ALA A 171 20.79 -1.72 -8.26
C ALA A 171 21.22 -2.66 -9.40
N ARG A 172 20.92 -2.32 -10.66
CA ARG A 172 21.12 -3.19 -11.84
C ARG A 172 20.51 -4.59 -11.64
N ALA A 173 19.31 -4.61 -11.07
CA ALA A 173 18.63 -5.84 -10.64
C ALA A 173 17.80 -6.50 -11.76
N LEU A 174 17.62 -5.84 -12.91
CA LEU A 174 16.79 -6.35 -14.01
C LEU A 174 17.46 -7.56 -14.69
N ARG A 175 16.71 -8.66 -14.84
CA ARG A 175 17.20 -9.93 -15.40
C ARG A 175 16.57 -10.29 -16.73
N ARG A 176 15.24 -10.22 -16.81
CA ARG A 176 14.49 -10.60 -18.02
C ARG A 176 13.44 -9.56 -18.34
N VAL A 177 13.20 -9.39 -19.64
CA VAL A 177 12.19 -8.48 -20.18
C VAL A 177 11.44 -9.21 -21.28
N PHE A 178 10.12 -9.10 -21.28
CA PHE A 178 9.27 -9.69 -22.30
C PHE A 178 8.18 -8.70 -22.73
N VAL A 179 8.10 -8.43 -24.03
CA VAL A 179 7.10 -7.52 -24.60
C VAL A 179 5.89 -8.34 -25.06
N SER A 180 4.71 -7.96 -24.62
CA SER A 180 3.44 -8.59 -24.97
C SER A 180 2.45 -7.57 -25.51
N ILE A 181 1.34 -8.06 -26.05
CA ILE A 181 0.19 -7.24 -26.47
C ILE A 181 -0.37 -6.45 -25.27
N LYS A 182 -0.32 -7.03 -24.06
CA LYS A 182 -0.82 -6.39 -22.83
C LYS A 182 0.09 -5.27 -22.30
N GLY A 183 1.37 -5.31 -22.62
CA GLY A 183 2.38 -4.44 -22.01
C GLY A 183 3.74 -5.10 -21.90
N PHE A 184 4.57 -4.55 -21.02
CA PHE A 184 5.94 -4.99 -20.75
C PHE A 184 5.98 -5.80 -19.46
N TYR A 185 6.47 -7.03 -19.54
CA TYR A 185 6.78 -7.85 -18.39
C TYR A 185 8.25 -7.66 -18.02
N TYR A 186 8.50 -7.23 -16.78
CA TYR A 186 9.83 -7.09 -16.23
C TYR A 186 10.05 -8.13 -15.14
N GLN A 187 11.25 -8.69 -15.09
CA GLN A 187 11.70 -9.55 -14.00
C GLN A 187 12.98 -8.96 -13.40
N ALA A 188 12.95 -8.63 -12.12
CA ALA A 188 14.12 -8.20 -11.37
C ALA A 188 14.42 -9.17 -10.22
N GLU A 189 15.71 -9.30 -9.90
CA GLU A 189 16.19 -10.11 -8.78
C GLU A 189 16.58 -9.19 -7.62
N ILE A 190 15.78 -9.20 -6.56
CA ILE A 190 15.95 -8.34 -5.39
C ILE A 190 16.22 -9.24 -4.17
N MET A 191 17.41 -9.13 -3.58
CA MET A 191 17.84 -9.94 -2.42
C MET A 191 17.63 -11.46 -2.60
N GLY A 192 17.87 -11.98 -3.82
CA GLY A 192 17.71 -13.40 -4.16
C GLY A 192 16.27 -13.83 -4.45
N GLN A 193 15.29 -12.93 -4.38
CA GLN A 193 13.91 -13.19 -4.82
C GLN A 193 13.71 -12.61 -6.22
N ALA A 194 13.20 -13.44 -7.14
CA ALA A 194 12.73 -12.96 -8.43
C ALA A 194 11.34 -12.35 -8.29
N VAL A 195 11.19 -11.09 -8.70
CA VAL A 195 9.95 -10.31 -8.70
C VAL A 195 9.57 -10.04 -10.15
N THR A 196 8.33 -10.36 -10.52
CA THR A 196 7.79 -10.17 -11.88
C THR A 196 6.60 -9.24 -11.88
N TRP A 197 6.64 -8.17 -12.67
CA TRP A 197 5.52 -7.24 -12.79
C TRP A 197 5.24 -6.84 -14.23
N LEU A 198 4.00 -6.43 -14.46
CA LEU A 198 3.49 -5.97 -15.74
C LEU A 198 3.32 -4.45 -15.72
N VAL A 199 3.88 -3.79 -16.74
CA VAL A 199 3.65 -2.37 -17.02
C VAL A 199 2.80 -2.27 -18.29
N PRO A 200 1.59 -1.71 -18.24
CA PRO A 200 0.75 -1.58 -19.42
C PRO A 200 1.34 -0.56 -20.42
N HIS A 201 0.99 -0.72 -21.69
CA HIS A 201 1.34 0.27 -22.72
C HIS A 201 0.69 1.63 -22.39
N GLN A 202 1.42 2.72 -22.61
CA GLN A 202 0.95 4.09 -22.39
C GLN A 202 0.03 4.53 -23.54
N LEU A 203 -1.15 3.91 -23.61
CA LEU A 203 -2.20 4.23 -24.56
C LEU A 203 -3.39 4.85 -23.83
N ALA A 204 -4.20 5.63 -24.55
CA ALA A 204 -5.45 6.15 -24.00
C ALA A 204 -6.40 4.98 -23.73
N GLN A 205 -6.60 4.64 -22.47
CA GLN A 205 -7.48 3.56 -22.05
C GLN A 205 -8.91 4.06 -21.86
N VAL A 206 -9.87 3.35 -22.43
CA VAL A 206 -11.29 3.56 -22.12
C VAL A 206 -11.61 2.76 -20.86
N LEU A 207 -12.07 3.43 -19.80
CA LEU A 207 -12.44 2.77 -18.56
C LEU A 207 -13.77 2.02 -18.70
N PRO A 208 -13.79 0.67 -18.56
CA PRO A 208 -15.04 -0.07 -18.59
C PRO A 208 -15.87 0.22 -17.33
N THR A 209 -17.20 0.27 -17.49
CA THR A 209 -18.16 0.51 -16.42
C THR A 209 -18.42 -0.71 -15.53
N ASP A 210 -18.07 -1.91 -16.01
CA ASP A 210 -18.34 -3.17 -15.32
C ASP A 210 -17.38 -3.42 -14.15
N VAL A 211 -16.31 -2.63 -14.05
CA VAL A 211 -15.27 -2.77 -13.04
C VAL A 211 -15.57 -1.89 -11.81
N ASP A 212 -15.52 -2.50 -10.62
CA ASP A 212 -15.68 -1.77 -9.36
C ASP A 212 -14.35 -1.12 -8.91
N TYR A 213 -14.10 0.10 -9.39
CA TYR A 213 -12.92 0.88 -9.02
C TYR A 213 -12.83 1.18 -7.52
N ARG A 214 -13.94 1.18 -6.76
CA ARG A 214 -13.87 1.42 -5.32
C ARG A 214 -13.16 0.29 -4.60
N VAL A 215 -13.37 -0.95 -5.05
CA VAL A 215 -12.65 -2.12 -4.55
C VAL A 215 -11.17 -2.00 -4.94
N MET A 216 -10.86 -1.70 -6.20
CA MET A 216 -9.47 -1.53 -6.63
C MET A 216 -8.72 -0.43 -5.88
N LEU A 217 -9.38 0.69 -5.57
CA LEU A 217 -8.79 1.78 -4.79
C LEU A 217 -8.44 1.34 -3.36
N THR A 218 -9.23 0.45 -2.75
CA THR A 218 -8.89 -0.09 -1.42
C THR A 218 -7.68 -1.02 -1.45
N PHE A 219 -7.50 -1.77 -2.55
CA PHE A 219 -6.27 -2.54 -2.78
C PHE A 219 -5.08 -1.61 -3.02
N LEU A 220 -5.25 -0.60 -3.88
CA LEU A 220 -4.22 0.40 -4.17
C LEU A 220 -3.76 1.11 -2.91
N GLU A 221 -4.67 1.48 -2.01
CA GLU A 221 -4.33 2.13 -0.73
C GLU A 221 -3.40 1.24 0.11
N PHE A 222 -3.74 -0.05 0.27
CA PHE A 222 -2.91 -1.00 1.01
C PHE A 222 -1.56 -1.23 0.32
N TYR A 223 -1.57 -1.50 -0.98
CA TYR A 223 -0.36 -1.73 -1.77
C TYR A 223 0.56 -0.51 -1.84
N SER A 224 0.00 0.70 -1.86
CA SER A 224 0.78 1.93 -1.78
C SER A 224 1.54 2.04 -0.46
N THR A 225 0.88 1.74 0.66
CA THR A 225 1.56 1.75 1.97
C THR A 225 2.62 0.66 2.08
N MET A 226 2.35 -0.53 1.54
CA MET A 226 3.33 -1.62 1.48
C MET A 226 4.55 -1.24 0.64
N LEU A 227 4.35 -0.68 -0.55
CA LEU A 227 5.42 -0.23 -1.44
C LEU A 227 6.25 0.90 -0.82
N GLN A 228 5.65 1.82 -0.06
CA GLN A 228 6.39 2.83 0.69
C GLN A 228 7.37 2.21 1.71
N PHE A 229 6.92 1.20 2.48
CA PHE A 229 7.80 0.49 3.41
C PHE A 229 8.92 -0.27 2.69
N ILE A 230 8.60 -0.86 1.54
CA ILE A 230 9.56 -1.62 0.74
C ILE A 230 10.60 -0.67 0.14
N ASN A 231 10.18 0.38 -0.56
CA ASN A 231 11.08 1.38 -1.14
C ASN A 231 11.95 2.01 -0.04
N PHE A 232 11.38 2.38 1.10
CA PHE A 232 12.15 2.89 2.23
C PHE A 232 13.30 1.95 2.60
N LYS A 233 13.03 0.65 2.80
CA LYS A 233 14.07 -0.31 3.17
C LYS A 233 15.07 -0.58 2.04
N LEU A 234 14.60 -0.66 0.80
CA LEU A 234 15.46 -0.88 -0.39
C LEU A 234 16.46 0.27 -0.58
N TYR A 235 15.99 1.52 -0.45
CA TYR A 235 16.85 2.70 -0.53
C TYR A 235 17.87 2.75 0.61
N HIS A 236 17.45 2.47 1.85
CA HIS A 236 18.37 2.41 2.99
C HIS A 236 19.42 1.31 2.84
N THR A 237 19.07 0.18 2.21
CA THR A 237 20.02 -0.92 1.93
C THR A 237 21.10 -0.48 0.93
N LEU A 238 20.80 0.48 0.04
CA LEU A 238 21.77 1.10 -0.86
C LEU A 238 22.46 2.35 -0.28
N GLY A 239 22.15 2.74 0.95
CA GLY A 239 22.67 3.97 1.57
C GLY A 239 22.07 5.26 0.99
N LEU A 240 20.92 5.19 0.34
CA LEU A 240 20.25 6.32 -0.30
C LEU A 240 19.17 6.90 0.63
N ARG A 241 19.00 8.23 0.59
CA ARG A 241 17.95 8.92 1.33
C ARG A 241 16.57 8.58 0.72
N TYR A 242 15.60 8.31 1.60
CA TYR A 242 14.19 8.17 1.22
C TYR A 242 13.33 9.21 1.97
N PRO A 243 12.37 9.87 1.30
CA PRO A 243 12.10 9.83 -0.14
C PRO A 243 13.20 10.54 -0.96
N PRO A 244 13.40 10.17 -2.24
CA PRO A 244 14.28 10.92 -3.12
C PRO A 244 13.75 12.35 -3.29
N SER A 245 14.64 13.33 -3.39
CA SER A 245 14.27 14.65 -3.87
C SER A 245 13.85 14.53 -5.34
N LEU A 246 12.92 15.38 -5.73
CA LEU A 246 12.42 15.48 -7.09
C LEU A 246 12.45 16.97 -7.41
N ASP A 247 13.24 17.35 -8.40
CA ASP A 247 13.23 18.71 -8.92
C ASP A 247 11.95 18.94 -9.74
N LYS A 248 11.10 19.86 -9.27
CA LYS A 248 9.79 20.18 -9.87
C LYS A 248 9.88 20.59 -11.35
N SER A 249 11.00 21.19 -11.76
CA SER A 249 11.24 21.55 -13.16
C SER A 249 11.38 20.34 -14.07
N MET A 250 12.01 19.26 -13.57
CA MET A 250 12.21 18.02 -14.30
C MET A 250 11.00 17.09 -14.23
N GLU A 251 10.15 17.26 -13.20
CA GLU A 251 8.82 16.65 -13.13
C GLU A 251 7.92 17.14 -14.28
N ASP A 252 7.88 18.45 -14.51
CA ASP A 252 7.07 19.05 -15.59
C ASP A 252 7.56 18.67 -16.99
N ALA A 253 8.85 18.34 -17.14
CA ALA A 253 9.47 17.89 -18.39
C ALA A 253 9.24 16.40 -18.71
N ALA A 254 8.51 15.65 -17.87
CA ALA A 254 8.35 14.19 -17.98
C ALA A 254 9.68 13.41 -17.99
N GLN A 255 10.75 14.01 -17.45
CA GLN A 255 12.06 13.38 -17.21
C GLN A 255 12.20 12.93 -15.75
N GLU A 256 11.08 12.60 -15.10
CA GLU A 256 11.00 12.25 -13.68
C GLU A 256 12.01 11.15 -13.28
N LEU A 257 12.24 10.16 -14.14
CA LEU A 257 13.20 9.08 -13.87
C LEU A 257 14.66 9.54 -13.97
N SER A 258 15.00 10.45 -14.90
CA SER A 258 16.35 11.04 -15.01
C SER A 258 16.66 11.91 -13.79
N ALA A 259 15.69 12.73 -13.38
CA ALA A 259 15.83 13.61 -12.21
C ALA A 259 16.09 12.82 -10.92
N ILE A 260 15.33 11.75 -10.68
CA ILE A 260 15.59 10.85 -9.54
C ILE A 260 17.00 10.25 -9.64
N MET A 261 17.44 9.86 -10.84
CA MET A 261 18.77 9.27 -11.02
C MET A 261 19.90 10.28 -10.77
N GLU A 262 19.74 11.54 -11.20
CA GLU A 262 20.69 12.62 -10.97
C GLU A 262 20.82 12.94 -9.47
N ASP A 263 19.71 13.05 -8.76
CA ASP A 263 19.71 13.27 -7.31
C ASP A 263 20.38 12.11 -6.56
N LEU A 264 20.08 10.86 -6.94
CA LEU A 264 20.72 9.69 -6.34
C LEU A 264 22.22 9.60 -6.67
N ALA A 265 22.66 10.15 -7.80
CA ALA A 265 24.07 10.26 -8.14
C ALA A 265 24.76 11.37 -7.31
N GLY A 266 24.10 12.52 -7.12
CA GLY A 266 24.61 13.63 -6.31
C GLY A 266 24.76 13.30 -4.82
N VAL A 267 23.86 12.48 -4.25
CA VAL A 267 24.01 12.00 -2.86
C VAL A 267 25.22 11.09 -2.72
N ARG A 268 25.51 10.25 -3.73
CA ARG A 268 26.66 9.36 -3.67
C ARG A 268 27.97 10.13 -3.71
N SER A 269 28.10 11.13 -4.60
CA SER A 269 29.31 11.96 -4.65
C SER A 269 29.51 12.76 -3.37
N ALA A 270 28.43 13.23 -2.73
CA ALA A 270 28.49 13.90 -1.43
C ALA A 270 28.93 12.94 -0.30
N VAL A 271 28.43 11.70 -0.28
CA VAL A 271 28.82 10.69 0.71
C VAL A 271 30.26 10.23 0.49
N GLU A 272 30.68 9.99 -0.76
CA GLU A 272 32.06 9.64 -1.11
C GLU A 272 33.02 10.78 -0.76
N GLY A 273 32.64 12.05 -1.00
CA GLY A 273 33.41 13.22 -0.59
C GLY A 273 33.55 13.36 0.93
N GLN A 274 32.49 13.11 1.69
CA GLN A 274 32.55 13.14 3.17
C GLN A 274 33.42 12.01 3.74
N VAL A 275 33.39 10.82 3.14
CA VAL A 275 34.26 9.70 3.55
C VAL A 275 35.72 10.00 3.22
N GLU A 276 36.02 10.60 2.06
CA GLU A 276 37.37 11.06 1.72
C GLU A 276 37.87 12.16 2.67
N GLU A 277 37.05 13.16 3.00
CA GLU A 277 37.42 14.21 3.96
C GLU A 277 37.67 13.65 5.36
N GLN A 278 36.83 12.73 5.84
CA GLN A 278 37.04 12.08 7.14
C GLN A 278 38.29 11.22 7.15
N SER A 279 38.59 10.50 6.06
CA SER A 279 39.83 9.72 5.95
C SER A 279 41.09 10.60 5.93
N LYS A 280 41.04 11.77 5.28
CA LYS A 280 42.12 12.76 5.28
C LYS A 280 42.33 13.40 6.65
N GLN A 281 41.25 13.69 7.38
CA GLN A 281 41.32 14.21 8.75
C GLN A 281 41.90 13.16 9.72
N LEU A 282 41.49 11.90 9.60
CA LEU A 282 42.02 10.80 10.40
C LEU A 282 43.52 10.59 10.12
N ALA A 283 43.93 10.61 8.84
CA ALA A 283 45.33 10.51 8.44
C ALA A 283 46.18 11.67 8.99
N ALA A 284 45.66 12.91 8.95
CA ALA A 284 46.33 14.09 9.50
C ALA A 284 46.51 14.01 11.03
N LEU A 285 45.50 13.49 11.74
CA LEU A 285 45.58 13.24 13.19
C LEU A 285 46.62 12.16 13.52
N THR A 286 46.68 11.06 12.77
CA THR A 286 47.68 10.00 12.98
C THR A 286 49.11 10.45 12.65
N ALA A 287 49.29 11.35 11.67
CA ALA A 287 50.59 11.93 11.35
C ALA A 287 51.08 12.87 12.48
N ALA A 288 50.18 13.67 13.05
CA ALA A 288 50.49 14.56 14.17
C ALA A 288 50.82 13.81 15.47
N GLU A 289 50.26 12.62 15.68
CA GLU A 289 50.63 11.75 16.81
C GLU A 289 51.98 11.04 16.61
N GLY A 290 52.36 10.76 15.36
CA GLY A 290 53.68 10.19 15.03
C GLY A 290 54.83 11.17 15.29
N GLU A 291 54.65 12.45 14.96
CA GLU A 291 55.67 13.48 15.19
C GLU A 291 55.88 13.78 16.68
N LYS A 292 54.85 13.65 17.52
CA LYS A 292 54.97 13.83 18.99
C LYS A 292 55.66 12.68 19.72
N LYS A 293 55.83 11.51 19.09
CA LYS A 293 56.56 10.36 19.68
C LYS A 293 58.02 10.26 19.21
N ALA A 294 58.42 11.09 18.24
CA ALA A 294 59.79 11.13 17.70
C ALA A 294 60.62 12.31 18.24
N ALA A 295 60.05 13.14 19.12
CA ALA A 295 60.71 14.18 19.90
C ALA A 295 60.80 13.75 21.37
#